data_AF-A0A847JBX1-F1
#
_entry.id   AF-A0A847JBX1-F1
#
_cell.length_a   1.000
_cell.length_b   1.000
_cell.length_c   1.000
_cell.angle_alpha   90.00
_cell.angle_beta   90.00
_cell.angle_gamma   90.00
#
_symmetry.space_group_name_H-M   'P 1'
#
loop_
_entity.id
_entity.type
_entity.pdbx_description
1 polymer ?
#
loop_
_entity_poly.entity_id
_entity_poly.type
_entity_poly.pdbx_seq_one_letter_code
_entity_poly.pdbx_strand_id
1 'polypeptide(L)' 'MILGIGSDLIDIRRIERSLDRFGERFTHRCFTEVERAKSDARAARAAS' A
#
# COMPACT_ATOMS: atom_id res chain seq x y z
N MET A 1 -19.22 17.90 17.61
CA MET A 1 -19.62 18.13 16.22
C MET A 1 -18.75 17.27 15.34
N ILE A 2 -19.31 16.31 14.60
CA ILE A 2 -18.55 15.48 13.66
C ILE A 2 -18.30 16.33 12.40
N LEU A 3 -17.04 16.42 11.95
CA LEU A 3 -16.65 17.20 10.76
C LEU A 3 -16.79 16.42 9.46
N GLY A 4 -16.72 15.08 9.52
CA GLY A 4 -16.92 14.20 8.38
C GLY A 4 -16.64 12.73 8.73
N ILE A 5 -17.15 11.83 7.90
CA ILE A 5 -16.93 10.37 7.99
C ILE A 5 -16.51 9.87 6.61
N GLY A 6 -15.51 9.00 6.57
CA GLY A 6 -15.06 8.30 5.37
C GLY A 6 -15.05 6.79 5.60
N SER A 7 -15.39 6.04 4.56
CA SER A 7 -15.29 4.58 4.53
C SER A 7 -14.69 4.19 3.18
N ASP A 8 -13.74 3.25 3.19
CA ASP A 8 -13.14 2.70 1.99
C ASP A 8 -13.04 1.18 2.10
N LEU A 9 -13.15 0.52 0.94
CA LEU A 9 -13.04 -0.92 0.79
C LEU A 9 -12.23 -1.21 -0.47
N ILE A 10 -11.25 -2.11 -0.33
CA ILE A 10 -10.36 -2.49 -1.42
C ILE A 10 -10.19 -4.00 -1.50
N ASP A 11 -10.19 -4.52 -2.73
CA ASP A 11 -9.85 -5.92 -3.02
C ASP A 11 -8.33 -6.08 -3.11
N ILE A 12 -7.76 -6.91 -2.24
CA ILE A 12 -6.31 -7.17 -2.20
C ILE A 12 -5.78 -7.72 -3.53
N ARG A 13 -6.58 -8.50 -4.27
CA ARG A 13 -6.20 -9.06 -5.58
C ARG A 13 -5.99 -7.96 -6.63
N ARG A 14 -6.65 -6.81 -6.44
CA ARG A 14 -6.46 -5.64 -7.31
C ARG A 14 -5.13 -4.95 -7.04
N ILE A 15 -4.71 -4.92 -5.77
CA ILE A 15 -3.39 -4.40 -5.37
C ILE A 15 -2.29 -5.32 -5.88
N GLU A 16 -2.45 -6.64 -5.75
CA GLU A 16 -1.54 -7.65 -6.32
C GLU A 16 -1.31 -7.43 -7.81
N ARG A 17 -2.39 -7.38 -8.62
CA ARG A 17 -2.29 -7.08 -10.07
C ARG A 17 -1.62 -5.74 -10.37
N SER A 18 -1.75 -4.76 -9.49
CA SER A 18 -1.15 -3.43 -9.68
C SER A 18 0.35 -3.47 -9.36
N LEU A 19 0.74 -4.20 -8.31
CA LEU A 19 2.13 -4.47 -7.98
C LEU A 19 2.81 -5.22 -9.13
N ASP A 20 2.19 -6.26 -9.68
CA ASP A 20 2.72 -7.02 -10.82
C ASP A 20 2.90 -6.13 -12.05
N ARG A 21 1.91 -5.27 -12.34
CA ARG A 21 1.92 -4.42 -13.53
C ARG A 21 2.92 -3.28 -13.46
N PHE A 22 3.08 -2.66 -12.28
CA PHE A 22 3.80 -1.40 -12.13
C PHE A 22 5.08 -1.51 -11.29
N GLY A 23 5.28 -2.63 -10.60
CA GLY A 23 6.42 -2.85 -9.71
C GLY A 23 6.57 -1.73 -8.68
N GLU A 24 7.81 -1.30 -8.45
CA GLU A 24 8.14 -0.27 -7.46
C GLU A 24 7.52 1.11 -7.78
N ARG A 25 7.13 1.38 -9.03
CA ARG A 25 6.44 2.65 -9.36
C ARG A 25 5.12 2.79 -8.60
N PHE A 26 4.44 1.68 -8.32
CA PHE A 26 3.22 1.68 -7.52
C PHE A 26 3.52 2.06 -6.08
N THR A 27 4.52 1.42 -5.47
CA THR A 27 4.85 1.66 -4.05
C THR A 27 5.42 3.06 -3.83
N HIS A 28 6.22 3.57 -4.76
CA HIS A 28 6.74 4.94 -4.71
C HIS A 28 5.66 6.02 -4.87
N ARG A 29 4.54 5.69 -5.52
CA ARG A 29 3.40 6.62 -5.68
C ARG A 29 2.50 6.66 -4.45
N CYS A 30 2.29 5.52 -3.81
CA CYS A 30 1.30 5.38 -2.74
C CYS A 30 1.90 5.54 -1.34
N PHE A 31 3.17 5.19 -1.15
CA PHE A 31 3.81 5.17 0.16
C PHE A 31 4.97 6.16 0.21
N THR A 32 5.14 6.77 1.37
CA THR A 32 6.30 7.59 1.70
C THR A 32 7.56 6.73 1.80
N GLU A 33 8.72 7.36 1.76
CA GLU A 33 10.01 6.67 1.88
C GLU A 33 10.13 5.90 3.21
N VAL A 34 9.69 6.51 4.32
CA VAL A 34 9.75 5.90 5.65
C VAL A 34 8.87 4.64 5.72
N GLU A 35 7.69 4.67 5.11
CA GLU A 35 6.79 3.51 5.06
C GLU A 35 7.37 2.36 4.23
N ARG A 36 7.99 2.67 3.08
CA ARG A 36 8.67 1.67 2.26
C ARG A 36 9.85 1.05 3.01
N ALA A 37 10.74 1.86 3.58
CA ALA A 37 11.88 1.38 4.35
C ALA A 37 11.46 0.47 5.52
N LYS A 38 10.38 0.83 6.22
CA LYS A 38 9.81 0.01 7.30
C LYS A 38 9.26 -1.32 6.79
N SER A 39 8.56 -1.32 5.65
CA SER A 39 7.99 -2.54 5.06
C SER A 39 9.07 -3.48 4.50
N ASP A 40 10.08 -2.90 3.85
CA ASP A 40 11.18 -3.65 3.23
C ASP A 40 12.07 -4.35 4.26
N ALA A 41 12.15 -3.81 5.49
CA ALA A 41 12.85 -4.43 6.60
C ALA A 41 12.12 -5.65 7.20
N ARG A 42 10.85 -5.90 6.83
CA ARG A 42 10.08 -7.05 7.35
C ARG A 42 10.28 -8.27 6.46
N ALA A 43 10.48 -9.42 7.10
CA ALA A 43 10.62 -10.71 6.41
C ALA A 43 9.40 -11.08 5.54
N ALA A 44 8.22 -10.54 5.86
CA ALA A 44 6.98 -10.75 5.11
C ALA A 44 6.47 -9.43 4.49
N ARG A 45 7.25 -8.86 3.55
CA ARG A 45 6.96 -7.59 2.85
C ARG A 45 5.53 -7.49 2.30
N ALA A 46 4.97 -8.59 1.78
CA ALA A 46 3.64 -8.64 1.16
C ALA A 46 2.47 -8.88 2.14
N ALA A 47 2.74 -9.33 3.37
CA ALA A 47 1.71 -9.68 4.37
C ALA A 47 1.69 -8.70 5.57
N SER A 48 2.32 -7.54 5.41
CA SER A 48 2.63 -6.57 6.47
C SER A 48 1.59 -5.46 6.65
#